data_AF-A0A4U0U230-F1
#
_entry.id   AF-A0A4U0U230-F1
#
_cell.length_a   1.000
_cell.length_b   1.000
_cell.length_c   1.000
_cell.angle_alpha   90.00
_cell.angle_beta   90.00
_cell.angle_gamma   90.00
#
_symmetry.space_group_name_H-M   'P 1'
#
loop_
_entity.id
_entity.type
_entity.pdbx_description
1 polymer ?
#
loop_
_entity_poly.entity_id
_entity_poly.type
_entity_poly.pdbx_seq_one_letter_code
_entity_poly.pdbx_strand_id
1 'polypeptide(L)'
;MLIQPKKGVLPAIGGVIVLIFLFALFSGGDYVSKPTASVREWANGRLESWSGHAEDQEIYTAPKEPTIASDSDESPSEPEPEPTTEFDSLPKPKTEPKPPTDFDSPQKPKTEPKPPIDFDSPPKPKTEPKPAPEPVSKPKSKPKPSTSKTTGVAGTHNEISSSITEDGSYFPITFRDYPAMNPNIIPHPTLNDTWFIVAQRYKEGPENPTWFTELVCEAAFKDGRLECIASPLILPIPATFSTKCEGDISHFNFNVGPHDARVFYGPDVPYILYGSQSAFNCFGQWMTDFRSLVDWYYARRQTDPFGIPTDLQRPEPYGPIEKNYFPFWDHEGVVHMHYDISPRRVFGKIGFDGTVGEDLAPLAASKDKSCLAKYMAPPEAAQFESIHQSTNSLSVTMCNRNDTTCKQTTSNTYIFTIVQRKSYYNFHSVYEPYVVVFNQGAPFELYGISSKPFWIKGRKEDRHSSEDKRDLKRDSEMLYVTSVNWKDRGLKYHGFLDDDLLVGFGIEDKDTGGIDVPAADLLRDLGLCSDT
;
A
#
# COMPACT_ATOMS: atom_id res chain seq x y z
N MET A 1 -68.94 35.36 -38.68
CA MET A 1 -68.37 34.36 -39.62
C MET A 1 -67.32 33.57 -38.86
N LEU A 2 -67.63 32.53 -38.09
CA LEU A 2 -68.19 31.22 -38.49
C LEU A 2 -67.46 30.61 -39.69
N ILE A 3 -66.46 29.76 -39.41
CA ILE A 3 -66.24 28.42 -40.00
C ILE A 3 -65.36 27.62 -39.01
N GLN A 4 -65.90 26.49 -38.59
CA GLN A 4 -65.25 25.25 -38.12
C GLN A 4 -65.84 24.12 -39.01
N PRO A 5 -65.33 22.87 -39.05
CA PRO A 5 -64.00 22.32 -38.73
C PRO A 5 -63.48 21.32 -39.81
N LYS A 6 -62.24 20.84 -39.69
CA LYS A 6 -61.90 19.43 -40.03
C LYS A 6 -60.82 18.86 -39.09
N LYS A 7 -61.05 17.60 -38.71
CA LYS A 7 -60.35 16.75 -37.73
C LYS A 7 -59.02 16.22 -38.26
N GLY A 8 -58.06 15.95 -37.36
CA GLY A 8 -56.92 15.07 -37.65
C GLY A 8 -55.82 15.06 -36.58
N VAL A 9 -55.88 14.05 -35.70
CA VAL A 9 -54.76 13.32 -35.05
C VAL A 9 -53.66 14.12 -34.29
N LEU A 10 -53.71 14.08 -32.95
CA LEU A 10 -52.58 14.35 -32.05
C LEU A 10 -51.70 13.09 -31.89
N PRO A 11 -50.35 13.21 -31.81
CA PRO A 11 -49.51 12.12 -31.33
C PRO A 11 -49.45 12.10 -29.80
N ALA A 12 -49.94 11.01 -29.23
CA ALA A 12 -49.87 10.68 -27.80
C ALA A 12 -48.47 10.16 -27.42
N ILE A 13 -47.50 11.07 -27.21
CA ILE A 13 -46.16 10.70 -26.71
C ILE A 13 -45.80 11.44 -25.39
N GLY A 14 -46.57 12.44 -24.96
CA GLY A 14 -46.28 13.17 -23.72
C GLY A 14 -46.81 12.57 -22.41
N GLY A 15 -47.74 11.59 -22.47
CA GLY A 15 -48.46 11.11 -21.28
C GLY A 15 -47.87 9.88 -20.58
N VAL A 16 -47.05 9.08 -21.27
CA VAL A 16 -46.55 7.79 -20.76
C VAL A 16 -45.28 7.96 -19.92
N ILE A 17 -44.45 8.96 -20.22
CA ILE A 17 -43.19 9.20 -19.49
C ILE A 17 -43.45 9.79 -18.09
N VAL A 18 -44.51 10.59 -17.93
CA VAL A 18 -44.87 11.16 -16.62
C VAL A 18 -45.53 10.14 -15.70
N LEU A 19 -46.21 9.12 -16.24
CA LEU A 19 -46.81 8.03 -15.46
C LEU A 19 -45.80 6.96 -15.04
N ILE A 20 -44.75 6.71 -15.84
CA ILE A 20 -43.64 5.82 -15.45
C ILE A 20 -42.80 6.43 -14.31
N PHE A 21 -42.59 7.75 -14.32
CA PHE A 21 -41.85 8.44 -13.26
C PHE A 21 -42.63 8.52 -11.93
N LEU A 22 -43.95 8.62 -11.95
CA LEU A 22 -44.77 8.63 -10.73
C LEU A 22 -44.97 7.24 -10.11
N PHE A 23 -44.88 6.17 -10.90
CA PHE A 23 -44.95 4.79 -10.35
C PHE A 23 -43.64 4.38 -9.67
N ALA A 24 -42.49 4.85 -10.17
CA ALA A 24 -41.17 4.58 -9.58
C ALA A 24 -40.90 5.35 -8.26
N LEU A 25 -41.65 6.42 -7.97
CA LEU A 25 -41.48 7.21 -6.73
C LEU A 25 -42.35 6.75 -5.56
N PHE A 26 -43.31 5.83 -5.76
CA PHE A 26 -44.23 5.37 -4.71
C PHE A 26 -44.23 3.85 -4.46
N SER A 27 -43.35 3.09 -5.11
CA SER A 27 -43.17 1.65 -4.84
C SER A 27 -41.81 1.39 -4.20
N GLY A 28 -41.68 1.77 -2.93
CA GLY A 28 -40.68 1.17 -2.05
C GLY A 28 -41.05 -0.28 -1.77
N GLY A 29 -40.15 -1.21 -2.11
CA GLY A 29 -40.32 -2.64 -1.84
C GLY A 29 -39.29 -3.49 -2.58
N ASP A 30 -38.42 -4.14 -1.80
CA ASP A 30 -37.55 -5.28 -2.10
C ASP A 30 -37.56 -5.82 -3.54
N TYR A 31 -36.52 -5.49 -4.31
CA TYR A 31 -36.15 -6.27 -5.49
C TYR A 31 -34.66 -6.61 -5.46
N VAL A 32 -34.36 -7.66 -4.71
CA VAL A 32 -33.22 -8.54 -4.96
C VAL A 32 -33.45 -9.19 -6.32
N SER A 33 -32.63 -8.85 -7.31
CA SER A 33 -32.61 -9.55 -8.59
C SER A 33 -32.07 -10.97 -8.36
N LYS A 34 -32.97 -11.96 -8.39
CA LYS A 34 -32.55 -13.36 -8.52
C LYS A 34 -31.73 -13.50 -9.80
N PRO A 35 -30.55 -14.14 -9.78
CA PRO A 35 -29.77 -14.36 -10.99
C PRO A 35 -30.62 -15.09 -12.03
N THR A 36 -30.52 -14.64 -13.28
CA THR A 36 -31.27 -15.21 -14.40
C THR A 36 -30.94 -16.69 -14.56
N ALA A 37 -31.91 -17.48 -15.03
CA ALA A 37 -31.75 -18.91 -15.26
C ALA A 37 -30.49 -19.26 -16.07
N SER A 38 -30.08 -18.37 -16.99
CA SER A 38 -28.84 -18.51 -17.76
C SER A 38 -27.55 -18.51 -16.94
N VAL A 39 -27.48 -17.74 -15.84
CA VAL A 39 -26.30 -17.69 -14.96
C VAL A 39 -26.23 -18.96 -14.10
N ARG A 40 -27.39 -19.48 -13.69
CA ARG A 40 -27.49 -20.76 -12.97
C ARG A 40 -27.13 -21.96 -13.84
N GLU A 41 -27.59 -21.96 -15.08
CA GLU A 41 -27.33 -23.02 -16.05
C GLU A 41 -25.86 -23.01 -16.51
N TRP A 42 -25.26 -21.82 -16.66
CA TRP A 42 -23.81 -21.65 -16.89
C TRP A 42 -22.97 -22.13 -15.70
N ALA A 43 -23.36 -21.82 -14.46
CA ALA A 43 -22.66 -22.26 -13.25
C ALA A 43 -22.74 -23.77 -13.02
N ASN A 44 -23.91 -24.37 -13.25
CA ASN A 44 -24.12 -25.81 -13.06
C ASN A 44 -23.46 -26.66 -14.16
N GLY A 45 -23.46 -26.18 -15.42
CA GLY A 45 -22.84 -26.89 -16.53
C GLY A 45 -21.31 -27.04 -16.42
N ARG A 46 -20.64 -26.19 -15.64
CA ARG A 46 -19.18 -26.30 -15.38
C ARG A 46 -18.84 -27.14 -14.15
N LEU A 47 -19.72 -27.23 -13.16
CA LEU A 47 -19.50 -28.11 -12.00
C LEU A 47 -19.48 -29.59 -12.42
N GLU A 48 -20.36 -29.99 -13.34
CA GLU A 48 -20.40 -31.37 -13.86
C GLU A 48 -19.19 -31.71 -14.76
N SER A 49 -18.61 -30.70 -15.43
CA SER A 49 -17.37 -30.86 -16.19
C SER A 49 -16.13 -31.03 -15.29
N TRP A 50 -16.21 -30.67 -14.01
CA TRP A 50 -15.10 -30.78 -13.05
C TRP A 50 -15.16 -32.06 -12.19
N SER A 51 -16.31 -32.75 -12.12
CA SER A 51 -16.43 -34.08 -11.48
C SER A 51 -15.88 -35.25 -12.31
N GLY A 52 -15.46 -35.02 -13.56
CA GLY A 52 -15.03 -36.07 -14.50
C GLY A 52 -13.53 -36.38 -14.56
N HIS A 53 -12.69 -35.77 -13.70
CA HIS A 53 -11.23 -35.93 -13.76
C HIS A 53 -10.58 -36.28 -12.40
N ALA A 54 -11.31 -36.96 -11.52
CA ALA A 54 -10.82 -37.41 -10.22
C ALA A 54 -10.82 -38.95 -10.03
N GLU A 55 -10.80 -39.72 -11.11
CA GLU A 55 -10.48 -41.16 -11.05
C GLU A 55 -9.26 -41.42 -11.93
N ASP A 56 -8.38 -42.29 -11.44
CA ASP A 56 -7.08 -42.72 -12.00
C ASP A 56 -5.84 -41.89 -11.58
N GLN A 57 -5.51 -41.95 -10.29
CA GLN A 57 -4.10 -42.04 -9.88
C GLN A 57 -3.89 -43.19 -8.88
N GLU A 58 -3.19 -44.22 -9.37
CA GLU A 58 -2.72 -45.37 -8.61
C GLU A 58 -1.74 -44.95 -7.51
N ILE A 59 -2.03 -45.36 -6.28
CA ILE A 59 -1.21 -45.14 -5.10
C ILE A 59 -0.08 -46.18 -5.09
N TYR A 60 1.16 -45.73 -5.31
CA TYR A 60 2.36 -46.51 -5.02
C TYR A 60 2.52 -46.65 -3.49
N THR A 61 2.35 -47.87 -2.97
CA THR A 61 2.65 -48.22 -1.58
C THR A 61 4.05 -48.84 -1.49
N ALA A 62 4.88 -48.32 -0.58
CA ALA A 62 6.19 -48.85 -0.25
C ALA A 62 6.08 -50.16 0.56
N PRO A 63 7.06 -51.09 0.43
CA PRO A 63 6.95 -52.43 1.03
C PRO A 63 7.32 -52.43 2.52
N LYS A 64 6.49 -53.11 3.34
CA LYS A 64 6.82 -53.47 4.74
C LYS A 64 7.44 -54.87 4.78
N GLU A 65 8.56 -54.97 5.48
CA GLU A 65 9.26 -56.20 5.86
C GLU A 65 8.46 -57.07 6.85
N PRO A 66 8.77 -58.38 6.95
CA PRO A 66 7.89 -59.38 7.56
C PRO A 66 8.08 -59.56 9.06
N THR A 67 6.96 -59.83 9.74
CA THR A 67 6.84 -60.22 11.15
C THR A 67 7.22 -61.68 11.37
N ILE A 68 8.05 -61.92 12.40
CA ILE A 68 8.34 -63.24 12.99
C ILE A 68 7.49 -63.40 14.26
N ALA A 69 6.95 -64.61 14.44
CA ALA A 69 6.09 -65.04 15.55
C ALA A 69 6.86 -65.78 16.65
N SER A 70 6.37 -65.66 17.90
CA SER A 70 6.35 -66.68 18.99
C SER A 70 5.88 -65.97 20.27
N ASP A 71 4.74 -66.33 20.88
CA ASP A 71 4.58 -67.27 22.03
C ASP A 71 5.36 -66.80 23.29
N SER A 72 4.87 -66.82 24.53
CA SER A 72 3.63 -67.24 25.20
C SER A 72 3.69 -66.72 26.66
N ASP A 73 2.54 -66.82 27.35
CA ASP A 73 2.36 -67.07 28.80
C ASP A 73 2.35 -65.97 29.88
N GLU A 74 1.26 -66.10 30.67
CA GLU A 74 1.03 -65.90 32.11
C GLU A 74 1.00 -64.49 32.76
N SER A 75 -0.25 -64.08 33.06
CA SER A 75 -0.75 -63.27 34.20
C SER A 75 -0.20 -63.70 35.60
N PRO A 76 -0.50 -63.04 36.76
CA PRO A 76 -1.48 -61.96 37.04
C PRO A 76 -1.03 -60.85 38.05
N SER A 77 -1.91 -59.83 38.21
CA SER A 77 -2.26 -59.07 39.44
C SER A 77 -1.15 -58.24 40.12
N GLU A 78 -1.29 -57.01 40.63
CA GLU A 78 -2.38 -56.19 41.19
C GLU A 78 -1.70 -54.84 41.63
N PRO A 79 -2.35 -53.92 42.37
CA PRO A 79 -3.20 -52.80 41.94
C PRO A 79 -2.50 -51.41 42.02
N GLU A 80 -3.21 -50.37 41.56
CA GLU A 80 -2.90 -48.94 41.81
C GLU A 80 -2.72 -48.61 43.29
N PRO A 81 -1.99 -47.52 43.60
CA PRO A 81 -2.73 -46.37 44.12
C PRO A 81 -2.23 -44.99 43.62
N GLU A 82 -3.17 -44.13 43.22
CA GLU A 82 -3.06 -42.68 43.38
C GLU A 82 -3.19 -42.29 44.88
N PRO A 83 -3.18 -41.00 45.28
CA PRO A 83 -2.25 -39.91 44.98
C PRO A 83 -1.75 -39.26 46.30
N THR A 84 -0.58 -38.63 46.32
CA THR A 84 -0.24 -37.68 47.41
C THR A 84 0.53 -36.48 46.89
N THR A 85 -0.15 -35.34 46.99
CA THR A 85 0.40 -33.99 47.08
C THR A 85 1.22 -33.82 48.36
N GLU A 86 2.46 -33.32 48.29
CA GLU A 86 2.90 -32.18 49.11
C GLU A 86 4.29 -31.66 48.72
N PHE A 87 4.45 -30.37 49.00
CA PHE A 87 5.60 -29.49 48.81
C PHE A 87 6.92 -30.05 49.33
N ASP A 88 8.04 -29.80 48.62
CA ASP A 88 9.08 -28.90 49.14
C ASP A 88 10.28 -28.68 48.20
N SER A 89 10.80 -27.45 48.27
CA SER A 89 12.21 -27.06 48.04
C SER A 89 12.80 -27.08 46.62
N LEU A 90 12.73 -25.91 45.97
CA LEU A 90 13.65 -25.47 44.91
C LEU A 90 15.09 -25.34 45.46
N PRO A 91 16.11 -25.96 44.84
CA PRO A 91 17.51 -25.61 45.09
C PRO A 91 17.93 -24.42 44.22
N LYS A 92 18.47 -23.38 44.87
CA LYS A 92 19.25 -22.31 44.23
C LYS A 92 20.57 -22.86 43.66
N PRO A 93 20.97 -22.49 42.43
CA PRO A 93 22.38 -22.37 42.03
C PRO A 93 22.72 -20.87 41.90
N LYS A 94 23.38 -20.24 42.88
CA LYS A 94 24.84 -20.14 43.08
C LYS A 94 25.68 -19.91 41.81
N THR A 95 26.26 -18.71 41.81
CA THR A 95 27.59 -18.27 41.34
C THR A 95 27.77 -17.83 39.88
N GLU A 96 27.92 -16.51 39.74
CA GLU A 96 28.49 -15.75 38.63
C GLU A 96 29.93 -16.19 38.28
N PRO A 97 30.32 -16.19 37.00
CA PRO A 97 31.71 -16.14 36.61
C PRO A 97 32.21 -14.69 36.45
N LYS A 98 33.34 -14.38 37.09
CA LYS A 98 34.13 -13.16 36.92
C LYS A 98 34.64 -13.01 35.47
N PRO A 99 34.86 -11.77 34.99
CA PRO A 99 35.39 -11.50 33.66
C PRO A 99 36.91 -11.76 33.60
N PRO A 100 37.44 -12.21 32.45
CA PRO A 100 38.88 -12.25 32.24
C PRO A 100 39.43 -10.84 31.94
N THR A 101 40.43 -10.47 32.71
CA THR A 101 41.33 -9.33 32.49
C THR A 101 42.44 -9.69 31.49
N ASP A 102 42.91 -8.65 30.80
CA ASP A 102 44.16 -8.53 30.02
C ASP A 102 44.26 -9.28 28.68
N PHE A 103 44.07 -8.52 27.59
CA PHE A 103 44.85 -8.68 26.36
C PHE A 103 45.21 -7.32 25.74
N ASP A 104 46.39 -7.34 25.13
CA ASP A 104 47.29 -6.25 24.74
C ASP A 104 46.76 -5.09 23.88
N SER A 105 47.39 -3.94 24.18
CA SER A 105 47.71 -2.75 23.39
C SER A 105 47.39 -2.71 21.86
N PRO A 106 46.96 -1.54 21.34
CA PRO A 106 46.58 -1.37 19.94
C PRO A 106 47.78 -1.33 18.97
N GLN A 107 47.73 -2.19 17.96
CA GLN A 107 48.59 -2.08 16.78
C GLN A 107 48.21 -0.87 15.92
N LYS A 108 49.24 -0.11 15.57
CA LYS A 108 49.29 1.08 14.72
C LYS A 108 48.77 0.79 13.30
N PRO A 109 47.99 1.69 12.67
CA PRO A 109 47.51 1.48 11.31
C PRO A 109 48.65 1.56 10.29
N LYS A 110 48.76 0.54 9.42
CA LYS A 110 49.62 0.53 8.24
C LYS A 110 49.11 1.55 7.23
N THR A 111 50.00 2.44 6.84
CA THR A 111 49.80 3.51 5.87
C THR A 111 49.79 2.93 4.46
N GLU A 112 48.75 3.22 3.67
CA GLU A 112 48.73 2.98 2.23
C GLU A 112 49.69 3.93 1.49
N PRO A 113 50.38 3.48 0.42
CA PRO A 113 51.27 4.32 -0.35
C PRO A 113 50.50 5.25 -1.32
N LYS A 114 50.80 6.54 -1.27
CA LYS A 114 50.40 7.55 -2.27
C LYS A 114 51.00 7.24 -3.64
N PRO A 115 50.29 7.52 -4.74
CA PRO A 115 50.86 7.49 -6.09
C PRO A 115 51.86 8.64 -6.31
N PRO A 116 52.83 8.47 -7.24
CA PRO A 116 53.92 9.42 -7.44
C PRO A 116 53.43 10.70 -8.14
N ILE A 117 53.98 11.82 -7.66
CA ILE A 117 53.83 13.16 -8.22
C ILE A 117 54.81 13.28 -9.39
N ASP A 118 54.26 13.48 -10.59
CA ASP A 118 55.05 13.77 -11.79
C ASP A 118 55.30 15.29 -11.89
N PHE A 119 56.57 15.66 -11.80
CA PHE A 119 57.08 16.99 -12.12
C PHE A 119 57.75 16.89 -13.48
N ASP A 120 57.15 17.49 -14.52
CA ASP A 120 57.86 18.28 -15.53
C ASP A 120 56.91 18.71 -16.65
N SER A 121 56.64 20.01 -16.76
CA SER A 121 56.41 20.70 -18.04
C SER A 121 56.36 22.24 -17.91
N PRO A 122 56.74 22.98 -18.97
CA PRO A 122 57.44 24.28 -18.90
C PRO A 122 56.53 25.52 -18.93
N PRO A 123 57.07 26.76 -18.79
CA PRO A 123 56.30 27.95 -18.45
C PRO A 123 55.50 28.59 -19.61
N LYS A 124 54.38 29.21 -19.21
CA LYS A 124 53.38 30.00 -19.96
C LYS A 124 53.94 30.97 -21.02
N PRO A 125 53.15 31.24 -22.08
CA PRO A 125 53.05 32.57 -22.69
C PRO A 125 51.96 33.42 -22.00
N LYS A 126 52.28 34.70 -21.80
CA LYS A 126 51.39 35.76 -21.31
C LYS A 126 50.40 36.17 -22.41
N THR A 127 49.13 36.35 -22.04
CA THR A 127 48.14 37.01 -22.90
C THR A 127 47.56 38.22 -22.17
N GLU A 128 47.57 39.35 -22.86
CA GLU A 128 47.17 40.70 -22.44
C GLU A 128 45.67 40.85 -22.13
N PRO A 129 45.29 41.87 -21.33
CA PRO A 129 43.90 42.14 -20.96
C PRO A 129 43.17 42.88 -22.08
N LYS A 130 42.02 42.33 -22.54
CA LYS A 130 41.12 43.02 -23.46
C LYS A 130 40.07 43.86 -22.70
N PRO A 131 39.60 45.00 -23.28
CA PRO A 131 38.89 46.05 -22.57
C PRO A 131 37.41 45.76 -22.30
N ALA A 132 36.89 46.46 -21.29
CA ALA A 132 35.48 46.54 -20.94
C ALA A 132 34.62 47.13 -22.09
N PRO A 133 33.38 46.65 -22.28
CA PRO A 133 32.35 47.39 -23.01
C PRO A 133 31.51 48.26 -22.05
N GLU A 134 31.37 49.52 -22.43
CA GLU A 134 30.46 50.53 -21.89
C GLU A 134 28.97 50.28 -22.27
N PRO A 135 28.01 51.00 -21.66
CA PRO A 135 26.68 50.49 -21.32
C PRO A 135 25.63 50.73 -22.42
N VAL A 136 24.77 49.73 -22.66
CA VAL A 136 23.64 49.88 -23.59
C VAL A 136 22.32 49.40 -22.97
N SER A 137 21.45 50.39 -22.75
CA SER A 137 19.99 50.36 -22.77
C SER A 137 19.20 49.66 -21.64
N LYS A 138 18.35 50.47 -21.01
CA LYS A 138 17.34 50.11 -20.01
C LYS A 138 16.34 49.07 -20.54
N PRO A 139 16.02 48.00 -19.78
CA PRO A 139 14.79 47.24 -19.99
C PRO A 139 13.59 48.03 -19.48
N LYS A 140 12.55 48.08 -20.32
CA LYS A 140 11.25 48.69 -20.06
C LYS A 140 10.63 48.14 -18.75
N SER A 141 9.92 49.02 -18.07
CA SER A 141 9.12 48.78 -16.88
C SER A 141 8.44 47.41 -16.83
N LYS A 142 8.71 46.65 -15.77
CA LYS A 142 7.95 45.44 -15.39
C LYS A 142 6.45 45.78 -15.33
N PRO A 143 5.57 44.98 -15.95
CA PRO A 143 4.15 45.02 -15.60
C PRO A 143 4.03 44.65 -14.12
N LYS A 144 3.23 45.43 -13.38
CA LYS A 144 2.77 45.07 -12.03
C LYS A 144 2.32 43.60 -12.02
N PRO A 145 2.59 42.83 -10.94
CA PRO A 145 1.91 41.56 -10.76
C PRO A 145 0.41 41.88 -10.67
N SER A 146 -0.32 41.51 -11.70
CA SER A 146 -1.75 41.32 -11.61
C SER A 146 -1.93 40.25 -10.55
N THR A 147 -2.40 40.66 -9.37
CA THR A 147 -3.00 39.77 -8.37
C THR A 147 -4.28 39.20 -8.96
N SER A 148 -4.12 38.31 -9.96
CA SER A 148 -5.11 37.30 -10.25
C SER A 148 -5.11 36.38 -9.04
N LYS A 149 -6.19 36.42 -8.27
CA LYS A 149 -6.45 35.43 -7.24
C LYS A 149 -6.44 34.05 -7.92
N THR A 150 -5.34 33.32 -7.83
CA THR A 150 -5.32 31.87 -8.07
C THR A 150 -6.12 31.20 -6.96
N THR A 151 -7.44 31.28 -7.06
CA THR A 151 -8.39 30.41 -6.36
C THR A 151 -8.40 29.01 -7.02
N GLY A 152 -7.20 28.47 -7.32
CA GLY A 152 -6.97 27.13 -7.88
C GLY A 152 -6.51 26.15 -6.81
N VAL A 153 -6.08 24.94 -7.21
CA VAL A 153 -5.59 23.82 -6.38
C VAL A 153 -4.87 24.25 -5.08
N ALA A 154 -3.98 25.25 -5.14
CA ALA A 154 -3.25 25.78 -3.98
C ALA A 154 -4.13 26.24 -2.80
N GLY A 155 -5.38 26.63 -3.04
CA GLY A 155 -6.34 26.99 -1.99
C GLY A 155 -6.85 25.78 -1.21
N THR A 156 -7.05 24.64 -1.88
CA THR A 156 -7.74 23.45 -1.36
C THR A 156 -6.81 22.27 -1.08
N HIS A 157 -5.64 22.22 -1.71
CA HIS A 157 -4.68 21.13 -1.62
C HIS A 157 -3.25 21.62 -1.37
N ASN A 158 -2.43 20.70 -0.89
CA ASN A 158 -0.99 20.82 -0.87
C ASN A 158 -0.41 20.23 -2.17
N GLU A 159 -0.17 21.06 -3.19
CA GLU A 159 0.45 20.57 -4.43
C GLU A 159 1.89 20.09 -4.22
N ILE A 160 2.18 18.86 -4.65
CA ILE A 160 3.52 18.25 -4.70
C ILE A 160 3.98 18.11 -6.15
N SER A 161 5.28 18.23 -6.39
CA SER A 161 5.90 18.20 -7.73
C SER A 161 7.09 17.25 -7.76
N SER A 162 7.28 16.58 -8.90
CA SER A 162 8.42 15.71 -9.16
C SER A 162 9.70 16.53 -9.36
N SER A 163 10.83 15.98 -8.91
CA SER A 163 12.15 16.52 -9.28
C SER A 163 12.73 15.83 -10.53
N ILE A 164 12.21 14.65 -10.87
CA ILE A 164 12.66 13.84 -12.02
C ILE A 164 12.12 14.39 -13.35
N THR A 165 10.89 14.89 -13.39
CA THR A 165 10.29 15.44 -14.60
C THR A 165 10.58 16.95 -14.74
N GLU A 166 10.82 17.41 -15.97
CA GLU A 166 11.18 18.82 -16.22
C GLU A 166 10.06 19.80 -15.87
N ASP A 167 8.80 19.40 -16.04
CA ASP A 167 7.63 20.22 -15.72
C ASP A 167 7.13 20.02 -14.28
N GLY A 168 7.75 19.12 -13.52
CA GLY A 168 7.39 18.72 -12.17
C GLY A 168 6.10 17.89 -12.07
N SER A 169 5.55 17.41 -13.19
CA SER A 169 4.43 16.48 -13.20
C SER A 169 4.85 15.07 -12.75
N TYR A 170 3.89 14.21 -12.44
CA TYR A 170 4.21 12.80 -12.22
C TYR A 170 4.75 12.10 -13.48
N PHE A 171 5.46 10.99 -13.31
CA PHE A 171 5.93 10.15 -14.40
C PHE A 171 5.05 8.89 -14.56
N PRO A 172 4.85 8.40 -15.80
CA PRO A 172 4.18 7.13 -16.01
C PRO A 172 5.08 5.95 -15.62
N ILE A 173 4.47 4.85 -15.19
CA ILE A 173 5.14 3.58 -14.93
C ILE A 173 4.62 2.55 -15.92
N THR A 174 5.51 1.82 -16.60
CA THR A 174 5.13 0.92 -17.69
C THR A 174 5.74 -0.47 -17.55
N PHE A 175 4.89 -1.48 -17.69
CA PHE A 175 5.24 -2.90 -17.65
C PHE A 175 5.39 -3.51 -19.05
N ARG A 176 5.84 -2.67 -20.00
CA ARG A 176 5.98 -2.99 -21.44
C ARG A 176 4.70 -3.57 -22.04
N ASP A 177 4.68 -4.88 -22.24
CA ASP A 177 3.69 -5.62 -23.00
C ASP A 177 2.40 -5.86 -22.22
N TYR A 178 2.40 -5.55 -20.92
CA TYR A 178 1.27 -5.83 -20.03
C TYR A 178 0.74 -4.54 -19.41
N PRO A 179 -0.57 -4.26 -19.55
CA PRO A 179 -1.19 -3.18 -18.81
C PRO A 179 -1.24 -3.56 -17.32
N ALA A 180 -1.09 -2.57 -16.45
CA ALA A 180 -1.02 -2.77 -15.01
C ALA A 180 -1.68 -1.61 -14.28
N MET A 181 -2.05 -1.86 -13.03
CA MET A 181 -2.63 -0.88 -12.11
C MET A 181 -2.05 -1.08 -10.71
N ASN A 182 -2.19 -0.07 -9.85
CA ASN A 182 -1.80 -0.13 -8.44
C ASN A 182 -0.31 -0.47 -8.22
N PRO A 183 0.62 0.43 -8.63
CA PRO A 183 2.05 0.14 -8.59
C PRO A 183 2.65 0.26 -7.20
N ASN A 184 3.79 -0.42 -7.10
CA ASN A 184 4.77 -0.33 -6.05
C ASN A 184 6.12 -0.05 -6.68
N ILE A 185 6.91 0.78 -6.00
CA ILE A 185 8.28 1.10 -6.41
C ILE A 185 9.17 0.91 -5.18
N ILE A 186 10.19 0.07 -5.29
CA ILE A 186 11.14 -0.17 -4.20
C ILE A 186 12.58 -0.18 -4.75
N PRO A 187 13.54 0.52 -4.11
CA PRO A 187 14.91 0.58 -4.60
C PRO A 187 15.57 -0.79 -4.71
N HIS A 188 16.30 -1.02 -5.81
CA HIS A 188 17.06 -2.26 -5.99
C HIS A 188 18.14 -2.39 -4.91
N PRO A 189 18.33 -3.57 -4.29
CA PRO A 189 19.23 -3.73 -3.15
C PRO A 189 20.71 -3.47 -3.49
N THR A 190 21.12 -3.65 -4.75
CA THR A 190 22.53 -3.61 -5.17
C THR A 190 22.81 -2.73 -6.39
N LEU A 191 21.79 -2.28 -7.12
CA LEU A 191 21.96 -1.51 -8.36
C LEU A 191 21.52 -0.07 -8.10
N ASN A 192 22.32 0.89 -8.55
CA ASN A 192 21.93 2.29 -8.51
C ASN A 192 20.92 2.57 -9.63
N ASP A 193 20.09 3.59 -9.45
CA ASP A 193 19.15 4.07 -10.48
C ASP A 193 18.27 2.96 -11.06
N THR A 194 17.99 1.95 -10.24
CA THR A 194 17.22 0.75 -10.57
C THR A 194 16.27 0.46 -9.42
N TRP A 195 15.05 0.08 -9.76
CA TRP A 195 13.99 -0.26 -8.81
C TRP A 195 13.36 -1.59 -9.19
N PHE A 196 12.85 -2.31 -8.21
CA PHE A 196 11.78 -3.27 -8.50
C PHE A 196 10.46 -2.51 -8.58
N ILE A 197 9.71 -2.73 -9.64
CA ILE A 197 8.31 -2.30 -9.72
C ILE A 197 7.38 -3.52 -9.69
N VAL A 198 6.30 -3.41 -8.92
CA VAL A 198 5.28 -4.47 -8.78
C VAL A 198 3.90 -3.86 -8.96
N ALA A 199 3.04 -4.47 -9.75
CA ALA A 199 1.69 -3.95 -9.99
C ALA A 199 0.73 -5.08 -10.38
N GLN A 200 -0.56 -4.88 -10.09
CA GLN A 200 -1.58 -5.84 -10.49
C GLN A 200 -1.76 -5.78 -12.01
N ARG A 201 -1.73 -6.94 -12.67
CA ARG A 201 -2.01 -7.01 -14.10
C ARG A 201 -3.44 -6.55 -14.38
N TYR A 202 -3.57 -5.53 -15.23
CA TYR A 202 -4.87 -5.09 -15.71
C TYR A 202 -5.41 -6.09 -16.75
N LYS A 203 -6.71 -6.33 -16.69
CA LYS A 203 -7.42 -7.34 -17.47
C LYS A 203 -8.13 -6.68 -18.65
N GLU A 204 -7.47 -6.61 -19.81
CA GLU A 204 -8.08 -6.11 -21.04
C GLU A 204 -8.71 -7.23 -21.89
N GLY A 205 -9.98 -7.05 -22.27
CA GLY A 205 -10.64 -7.83 -23.32
C GLY A 205 -11.35 -9.12 -22.87
N PRO A 206 -11.97 -9.85 -23.83
CA PRO A 206 -12.76 -11.06 -23.55
C PRO A 206 -11.89 -12.29 -23.22
N GLU A 207 -10.58 -12.24 -23.47
CA GLU A 207 -9.61 -13.31 -23.13
C GLU A 207 -9.13 -13.22 -21.67
N ASN A 208 -9.89 -12.54 -20.82
CA ASN A 208 -9.53 -12.28 -19.44
C ASN A 208 -9.24 -13.59 -18.69
N PRO A 209 -7.99 -13.82 -18.24
CA PRO A 209 -7.71 -14.94 -17.38
C PRO A 209 -8.56 -14.78 -16.11
N THR A 210 -9.16 -15.88 -15.68
CA THR A 210 -9.92 -15.92 -14.43
C THR A 210 -9.04 -15.48 -13.24
N TRP A 211 -7.72 -15.59 -13.36
CA TRP A 211 -6.77 -15.38 -12.28
C TRP A 211 -6.27 -13.94 -12.24
N PHE A 212 -6.14 -13.42 -11.03
CA PHE A 212 -5.44 -12.18 -10.72
C PHE A 212 -3.97 -12.50 -10.47
N THR A 213 -3.09 -11.62 -10.96
CA THR A 213 -1.65 -11.83 -10.94
C THR A 213 -0.95 -10.50 -10.71
N GLU A 214 0.08 -10.52 -9.88
CA GLU A 214 0.98 -9.40 -9.67
C GLU A 214 2.18 -9.53 -10.62
N LEU A 215 2.47 -8.48 -11.36
CA LEU A 215 3.63 -8.37 -12.25
C LEU A 215 4.82 -7.84 -11.47
N VAL A 216 6.04 -8.27 -11.83
CA VAL A 216 7.29 -7.75 -11.28
C VAL A 216 8.37 -7.61 -12.35
N CYS A 217 9.17 -6.57 -12.26
CA CYS A 217 10.39 -6.42 -13.05
C CYS A 217 11.38 -5.48 -12.35
N GLU A 218 12.65 -5.58 -12.74
CA GLU A 218 13.58 -4.47 -12.57
C GLU A 218 13.25 -3.36 -13.58
N ALA A 219 13.27 -2.12 -13.13
CA ALA A 219 12.93 -0.94 -13.91
C ALA A 219 13.95 0.18 -13.71
N ALA A 220 14.08 1.00 -14.74
CA ALA A 220 14.93 2.20 -14.74
C ALA A 220 14.21 3.35 -15.45
N PHE A 221 14.63 4.58 -15.16
CA PHE A 221 14.10 5.74 -15.87
C PHE A 221 14.62 5.78 -17.30
N LYS A 222 13.70 5.98 -18.25
CA LYS A 222 13.99 6.13 -19.68
C LYS A 222 12.99 7.11 -20.28
N ASP A 223 13.44 8.15 -20.98
CA ASP A 223 12.55 9.10 -21.67
C ASP A 223 11.40 9.64 -20.77
N GLY A 224 11.73 10.00 -19.52
CA GLY A 224 10.79 10.56 -18.55
C GLY A 224 9.78 9.58 -17.95
N ARG A 225 9.94 8.27 -18.14
CA ARG A 225 9.08 7.23 -17.56
C ARG A 225 9.90 6.19 -16.79
N LEU A 226 9.28 5.53 -15.81
CA LEU A 226 9.85 4.36 -15.16
C LEU A 226 9.36 3.11 -15.93
N GLU A 227 10.27 2.37 -16.55
CA GLU A 227 9.91 1.24 -17.41
C GLU A 227 10.73 0.00 -17.05
N CYS A 228 10.10 -1.18 -17.15
CA CYS A 228 10.82 -2.44 -17.03
C CYS A 228 12.02 -2.52 -18.00
N ILE A 229 13.15 -3.03 -17.49
CA ILE A 229 14.36 -3.29 -18.29
C ILE A 229 14.19 -4.55 -19.16
N ALA A 230 13.39 -5.51 -18.72
CA ALA A 230 12.99 -6.71 -19.44
C ALA A 230 11.46 -6.88 -19.41
N SER A 231 10.89 -7.84 -20.16
CA SER A 231 9.46 -8.16 -20.00
C SER A 231 9.19 -8.62 -18.56
N PRO A 232 8.08 -8.20 -17.94
CA PRO A 232 7.80 -8.50 -16.54
C PRO A 232 7.50 -9.99 -16.34
N LEU A 233 7.79 -10.46 -15.14
CA LEU A 233 7.42 -11.80 -14.65
C LEU A 233 6.14 -11.70 -13.82
N ILE A 234 5.46 -12.84 -13.65
CA ILE A 234 4.38 -12.97 -12.67
C ILE A 234 5.02 -13.37 -11.34
N LEU A 235 4.71 -12.67 -10.26
CA LEU A 235 5.15 -13.06 -8.91
C LEU A 235 4.62 -14.47 -8.59
N PRO A 236 5.47 -15.38 -8.08
CA PRO A 236 5.08 -16.76 -7.81
C PRO A 236 4.27 -16.90 -6.51
N ILE A 237 3.15 -16.17 -6.42
CA ILE A 237 2.22 -16.21 -5.29
C ILE A 237 1.09 -17.19 -5.63
N PRO A 238 0.92 -18.29 -4.86
CA PRO A 238 -0.14 -19.25 -5.13
C PRO A 238 -1.52 -18.66 -4.83
N ALA A 239 -2.53 -19.09 -5.59
CA ALA A 239 -3.92 -18.78 -5.25
C ALA A 239 -4.35 -19.52 -3.98
N THR A 240 -5.17 -18.86 -3.17
CA THR A 240 -5.79 -19.44 -1.98
C THR A 240 -7.30 -19.53 -2.15
N PHE A 241 -7.95 -20.31 -1.29
CA PHE A 241 -9.40 -20.56 -1.36
C PHE A 241 -10.03 -20.48 0.03
N SER A 242 -11.27 -19.99 0.08
CA SER A 242 -12.07 -19.87 1.29
C SER A 242 -13.43 -20.52 1.08
N THR A 243 -13.89 -21.24 2.10
CA THR A 243 -15.26 -21.75 2.15
C THR A 243 -16.25 -20.71 2.70
N LYS A 244 -15.80 -19.49 3.02
CA LYS A 244 -16.60 -18.45 3.69
C LYS A 244 -17.15 -17.39 2.72
N CYS A 245 -16.87 -17.52 1.44
CA CYS A 245 -17.42 -16.67 0.39
C CYS A 245 -18.83 -17.14 -0.01
N GLU A 246 -19.82 -16.86 0.84
CA GLU A 246 -21.19 -17.33 0.67
C GLU A 246 -22.19 -16.17 0.47
N GLY A 247 -23.42 -16.47 0.05
CA GLY A 247 -24.48 -15.46 -0.10
C GLY A 247 -24.12 -14.31 -1.04
N ASP A 248 -24.33 -13.08 -0.60
CA ASP A 248 -24.14 -11.85 -1.40
C ASP A 248 -22.68 -11.60 -1.79
N ILE A 249 -21.72 -12.18 -1.05
CA ILE A 249 -20.28 -12.07 -1.32
C ILE A 249 -19.72 -13.29 -2.09
N SER A 250 -20.57 -14.22 -2.53
CA SER A 250 -20.13 -15.44 -3.25
C SER A 250 -19.39 -15.16 -4.55
N HIS A 251 -19.54 -13.98 -5.14
CA HIS A 251 -18.77 -13.56 -6.31
C HIS A 251 -17.26 -13.43 -6.02
N PHE A 252 -16.85 -13.28 -4.76
CA PHE A 252 -15.43 -13.32 -4.37
C PHE A 252 -14.79 -14.71 -4.58
N ASN A 253 -15.57 -15.78 -4.77
CA ASN A 253 -15.01 -17.08 -5.19
C ASN A 253 -14.30 -16.99 -6.54
N PHE A 254 -14.62 -16.00 -7.38
CA PHE A 254 -13.95 -15.74 -8.65
C PHE A 254 -12.69 -14.86 -8.53
N ASN A 255 -12.40 -14.33 -7.34
CA ASN A 255 -11.16 -13.61 -7.05
C ASN A 255 -10.05 -14.62 -6.74
N VAL A 256 -9.56 -15.28 -7.80
CA VAL A 256 -8.51 -16.30 -7.74
C VAL A 256 -7.14 -15.64 -7.89
N GLY A 257 -6.27 -15.78 -6.90
CA GLY A 257 -4.89 -15.23 -6.92
C GLY A 257 -4.68 -14.03 -5.98
N PRO A 258 -3.48 -13.43 -5.98
CA PRO A 258 -3.20 -12.21 -5.25
C PRO A 258 -3.88 -10.98 -5.87
N HIS A 259 -4.23 -10.01 -5.03
CA HIS A 259 -4.83 -8.72 -5.42
C HIS A 259 -4.16 -7.55 -4.70
N ASP A 260 -4.08 -6.43 -5.41
CA ASP A 260 -3.74 -5.10 -4.90
C ASP A 260 -2.51 -5.12 -4.00
N ALA A 261 -1.44 -5.78 -4.46
CA ALA A 261 -0.25 -5.94 -3.65
C ALA A 261 0.40 -4.61 -3.26
N ARG A 262 1.03 -4.60 -2.09
CA ARG A 262 1.84 -3.51 -1.55
C ARG A 262 3.23 -4.02 -1.23
N VAL A 263 4.27 -3.47 -1.86
CA VAL A 263 5.67 -3.86 -1.63
C VAL A 263 6.39 -2.73 -0.91
N PHE A 264 7.02 -3.05 0.22
CA PHE A 264 7.61 -2.05 1.11
C PHE A 264 8.72 -2.64 1.97
N TYR A 265 9.56 -1.78 2.55
CA TYR A 265 10.54 -2.19 3.54
C TYR A 265 9.95 -2.21 4.97
N GLY A 266 10.24 -3.27 5.73
CA GLY A 266 10.32 -3.17 7.18
C GLY A 266 11.74 -2.77 7.62
N PRO A 267 12.06 -2.76 8.93
CA PRO A 267 13.35 -2.29 9.43
C PRO A 267 14.54 -2.96 8.77
N ASP A 268 14.46 -4.27 8.53
CA ASP A 268 15.59 -5.07 8.04
C ASP A 268 15.45 -5.53 6.59
N VAL A 269 14.24 -5.88 6.16
CA VAL A 269 13.99 -6.62 4.91
C VAL A 269 12.69 -6.14 4.24
N PRO A 270 12.53 -6.31 2.91
CA PRO A 270 11.30 -5.98 2.23
C PRO A 270 10.22 -7.05 2.41
N TYR A 271 8.98 -6.61 2.40
CA TYR A 271 7.79 -7.45 2.46
C TYR A 271 6.84 -7.09 1.34
N ILE A 272 5.95 -8.03 1.04
CA ILE A 272 4.78 -7.81 0.21
C ILE A 272 3.53 -8.18 1.02
N LEU A 273 2.56 -7.28 1.00
CA LEU A 273 1.22 -7.49 1.52
C LEU A 273 0.26 -7.60 0.33
N TYR A 274 -0.68 -8.52 0.33
CA TYR A 274 -1.64 -8.67 -0.77
C TYR A 274 -2.97 -9.26 -0.29
N GLY A 275 -4.04 -8.98 -1.02
CA GLY A 275 -5.35 -9.58 -0.79
C GLY A 275 -5.46 -10.97 -1.41
N SER A 276 -6.04 -11.93 -0.69
CA SER A 276 -6.46 -13.22 -1.26
C SER A 276 -7.54 -13.88 -0.41
N GLN A 277 -8.09 -15.01 -0.84
CA GLN A 277 -9.08 -15.74 -0.02
C GLN A 277 -8.44 -16.24 1.28
N SER A 278 -9.18 -16.18 2.39
CA SER A 278 -8.63 -16.38 3.73
C SER A 278 -9.25 -17.58 4.44
N ALA A 279 -8.48 -18.15 5.37
CA ALA A 279 -8.98 -19.15 6.29
C ALA A 279 -9.90 -18.55 7.37
N PHE A 280 -9.81 -17.25 7.66
CA PHE A 280 -10.54 -16.59 8.76
C PHE A 280 -11.87 -15.97 8.29
N ASN A 281 -11.90 -15.40 7.10
CA ASN A 281 -13.08 -14.79 6.47
C ASN A 281 -13.16 -15.15 4.97
N CYS A 282 -13.99 -14.47 4.17
CA CYS A 282 -14.05 -14.76 2.72
C CYS A 282 -12.76 -14.30 2.03
N PHE A 283 -12.34 -13.06 2.28
CA PHE A 283 -11.17 -12.45 1.64
C PHE A 283 -10.37 -11.66 2.67
N GLY A 284 -9.08 -11.98 2.80
CA GLY A 284 -8.19 -11.41 3.82
C GLY A 284 -6.94 -10.79 3.24
N GLN A 285 -6.04 -10.38 4.14
CA GLN A 285 -4.72 -9.86 3.80
C GLN A 285 -3.65 -10.88 4.16
N TRP A 286 -2.69 -11.03 3.27
CA TRP A 286 -1.57 -11.95 3.39
C TRP A 286 -0.27 -11.17 3.37
N MET A 287 0.75 -11.64 4.10
CA MET A 287 2.07 -11.04 4.10
C MET A 287 3.14 -12.11 3.86
N THR A 288 4.17 -11.75 3.11
CA THR A 288 5.38 -12.58 2.98
C THR A 288 6.62 -11.72 2.75
N ASP A 289 7.78 -12.29 3.04
CA ASP A 289 9.08 -11.75 2.69
C ASP A 289 9.21 -11.64 1.16
N PHE A 290 9.32 -10.41 0.64
CA PHE A 290 9.34 -10.15 -0.80
C PHE A 290 10.56 -10.80 -1.49
N ARG A 291 11.65 -10.99 -0.75
CA ARG A 291 12.88 -11.60 -1.25
C ARG A 291 12.71 -13.07 -1.64
N SER A 292 11.61 -13.70 -1.21
CA SER A 292 11.25 -15.06 -1.59
C SER A 292 10.65 -15.16 -3.00
N LEU A 293 10.20 -14.03 -3.57
CA LEU A 293 9.44 -13.97 -4.82
C LEU A 293 10.25 -13.44 -6.00
N VAL A 294 11.44 -12.88 -5.74
CA VAL A 294 12.32 -12.27 -6.74
C VAL A 294 13.77 -12.66 -6.47
N ASP A 295 14.64 -12.46 -7.45
CA ASP A 295 16.09 -12.63 -7.25
C ASP A 295 16.66 -11.45 -6.44
N TRP A 296 16.54 -11.53 -5.11
CA TRP A 296 16.91 -10.43 -4.21
C TRP A 296 18.41 -10.34 -3.88
N TYR A 297 19.28 -11.09 -4.56
CA TYR A 297 20.75 -11.13 -4.39
C TYR A 297 21.28 -11.59 -3.01
N TYR A 298 20.58 -11.34 -1.90
CA TYR A 298 20.98 -11.71 -0.56
C TYR A 298 20.31 -13.01 -0.09
N ALA A 299 21.09 -13.86 0.58
CA ALA A 299 20.59 -15.12 1.12
C ALA A 299 19.52 -14.90 2.21
N ARG A 300 18.42 -15.67 2.12
CA ARG A 300 17.39 -15.73 3.15
C ARG A 300 17.81 -16.68 4.27
N ARG A 301 17.36 -16.40 5.49
CA ARG A 301 17.41 -17.35 6.60
C ARG A 301 16.04 -17.97 6.77
N GLN A 302 15.99 -19.26 7.12
CA GLN A 302 14.72 -19.95 7.39
C GLN A 302 13.93 -19.33 8.56
N THR A 303 14.62 -18.60 9.44
CA THR A 303 14.05 -17.89 10.59
C THR A 303 13.65 -16.45 10.28
N ASP A 304 13.74 -16.01 9.02
CA ASP A 304 13.35 -14.65 8.67
C ASP A 304 11.82 -14.48 8.83
N PRO A 305 11.35 -13.36 9.41
CA PRO A 305 9.92 -13.11 9.59
C PRO A 305 9.14 -13.22 8.30
N PHE A 306 7.94 -13.84 8.35
CA PHE A 306 7.07 -14.02 7.18
C PHE A 306 7.76 -14.69 5.98
N GLY A 307 8.73 -15.58 6.21
CA GLY A 307 9.48 -16.28 5.16
C GLY A 307 8.63 -17.20 4.26
N ILE A 308 7.38 -17.46 4.66
CA ILE A 308 6.32 -18.12 3.88
C ILE A 308 5.09 -17.21 3.81
N PRO A 309 4.19 -17.36 2.82
CA PRO A 309 2.89 -16.69 2.81
C PRO A 309 2.11 -16.91 4.09
N THR A 310 1.68 -15.83 4.73
CA THR A 310 0.97 -15.86 6.02
C THR A 310 -0.34 -15.08 5.95
N ASP A 311 -1.45 -15.75 6.25
CA ASP A 311 -2.79 -15.15 6.36
C ASP A 311 -2.88 -14.36 7.66
N LEU A 312 -3.23 -13.07 7.57
CA LEU A 312 -3.16 -12.16 8.71
C LEU A 312 -4.50 -12.07 9.44
N GLN A 313 -4.44 -12.29 10.75
CA GLN A 313 -5.57 -12.11 11.64
C GLN A 313 -5.74 -10.64 12.07
N ARG A 314 -6.94 -10.31 12.55
CA ARG A 314 -7.27 -9.04 13.21
C ARG A 314 -7.96 -9.27 14.57
N PRO A 315 -7.94 -8.28 15.47
CA PRO A 315 -8.81 -8.32 16.63
C PRO A 315 -10.27 -8.34 16.18
N GLU A 316 -11.11 -9.12 16.88
CA GLU A 316 -12.54 -9.20 16.62
C GLU A 316 -13.22 -7.80 16.71
N PRO A 317 -14.28 -7.55 15.92
CA PRO A 317 -14.94 -8.48 15.00
C PRO A 317 -14.27 -8.59 13.62
N TYR A 318 -14.35 -9.76 12.99
CA TYR A 318 -14.02 -9.92 11.56
C TYR A 318 -15.12 -9.38 10.64
N GLY A 319 -14.71 -8.64 9.62
CA GLY A 319 -15.50 -8.37 8.43
C GLY A 319 -15.42 -9.53 7.42
N PRO A 320 -16.42 -9.69 6.54
CA PRO A 320 -16.38 -10.72 5.50
C PRO A 320 -15.23 -10.50 4.51
N ILE A 321 -14.88 -9.25 4.26
CA ILE A 321 -13.83 -8.81 3.34
C ILE A 321 -12.92 -7.86 4.10
N GLU A 322 -11.67 -8.27 4.25
CA GLU A 322 -10.62 -7.56 4.96
C GLU A 322 -9.56 -7.14 3.96
N LYS A 323 -9.33 -5.83 3.87
CA LYS A 323 -8.48 -5.21 2.85
C LYS A 323 -7.74 -4.03 3.43
N ASN A 324 -6.69 -3.61 2.74
CA ASN A 324 -6.00 -2.34 2.97
C ASN A 324 -5.29 -2.20 4.32
N TYR A 325 -5.01 -3.32 5.00
CA TYR A 325 -4.17 -3.31 6.18
C TYR A 325 -2.79 -2.72 5.85
N PHE A 326 -2.09 -2.23 6.86
CA PHE A 326 -0.67 -1.93 6.70
C PHE A 326 0.10 -2.25 7.98
N PRO A 327 1.29 -2.86 7.85
CA PRO A 327 2.15 -3.08 9.00
C PRO A 327 2.88 -1.79 9.37
N PHE A 328 3.26 -1.71 10.64
CA PHE A 328 4.19 -0.70 11.15
C PHE A 328 5.08 -1.30 12.24
N TRP A 329 6.23 -0.69 12.46
CA TRP A 329 7.21 -1.16 13.44
C TRP A 329 7.47 -0.08 14.49
N ASP A 330 7.43 -0.49 15.75
CA ASP A 330 7.83 0.40 16.83
C ASP A 330 9.35 0.59 16.89
N HIS A 331 9.81 1.40 17.84
CA HIS A 331 11.23 1.69 18.03
C HIS A 331 12.06 0.48 18.50
N GLU A 332 11.42 -0.60 18.97
CA GLU A 332 12.06 -1.86 19.35
C GLU A 332 12.05 -2.88 18.20
N GLY A 333 11.48 -2.51 17.04
CA GLY A 333 11.37 -3.39 15.88
C GLY A 333 10.23 -4.41 16.00
N VAL A 334 9.27 -4.20 16.92
CA VAL A 334 8.09 -5.06 17.03
C VAL A 334 7.07 -4.65 15.97
N VAL A 335 6.63 -5.66 15.21
CA VAL A 335 5.63 -5.47 14.16
C VAL A 335 4.22 -5.40 14.74
N HIS A 336 3.47 -4.45 14.23
CA HIS A 336 2.06 -4.23 14.48
C HIS A 336 1.34 -4.10 13.14
N MET A 337 0.04 -4.33 13.15
CA MET A 337 -0.82 -4.15 12.00
C MET A 337 -1.89 -3.12 12.31
N HIS A 338 -2.13 -2.22 11.37
CA HIS A 338 -3.22 -1.26 11.42
C HIS A 338 -4.33 -1.70 10.46
N TYR A 339 -5.54 -1.86 11.00
CA TYR A 339 -6.67 -2.51 10.35
C TYR A 339 -7.70 -1.51 9.86
N ASP A 340 -8.08 -0.56 10.73
CA ASP A 340 -9.11 0.43 10.47
C ASP A 340 -8.62 1.81 10.88
N ILE A 341 -8.85 2.84 10.06
CA ILE A 341 -8.64 4.26 10.40
C ILE A 341 -9.95 4.97 10.77
N SER A 342 -11.07 4.51 10.22
CA SER A 342 -12.39 5.13 10.33
C SER A 342 -13.46 4.05 10.48
N PRO A 343 -14.50 4.24 11.32
CA PRO A 343 -14.81 5.44 12.11
C PRO A 343 -13.94 5.61 13.36
N ARG A 344 -13.17 4.58 13.72
CA ARG A 344 -12.18 4.60 14.80
C ARG A 344 -10.96 3.81 14.35
N ARG A 345 -9.82 4.08 15.00
CA ARG A 345 -8.63 3.25 14.77
C ARG A 345 -8.81 1.85 15.36
N VAL A 346 -8.22 0.86 14.70
CA VAL A 346 -8.00 -0.50 15.19
C VAL A 346 -6.59 -0.93 14.80
N PHE A 347 -5.77 -1.32 15.77
CA PHE A 347 -4.42 -1.80 15.52
C PHE A 347 -3.96 -2.71 16.65
N GLY A 348 -3.10 -3.68 16.32
CA GLY A 348 -2.65 -4.70 17.27
C GLY A 348 -1.27 -5.23 16.91
N LYS A 349 -0.59 -5.81 17.89
CA LYS A 349 0.66 -6.54 17.67
C LYS A 349 0.37 -7.83 16.91
N ILE A 350 1.23 -8.19 15.95
CA ILE A 350 1.09 -9.44 15.19
C ILE A 350 2.28 -10.38 15.40
N GLY A 351 2.00 -11.68 15.38
CA GLY A 351 2.99 -12.74 15.28
C GLY A 351 3.42 -12.98 13.82
N PHE A 352 4.59 -13.56 13.62
CA PHE A 352 5.07 -13.94 12.28
C PHE A 352 4.31 -15.13 11.67
N ASP A 353 3.46 -15.78 12.46
CA ASP A 353 2.50 -16.81 12.04
C ASP A 353 1.12 -16.22 11.68
N GLY A 354 0.99 -14.89 11.72
CA GLY A 354 -0.25 -14.18 11.40
C GLY A 354 -1.21 -14.05 12.57
N THR A 355 -0.89 -14.59 13.75
CA THR A 355 -1.69 -14.38 14.97
C THR A 355 -1.68 -12.92 15.41
N VAL A 356 -2.72 -12.50 16.12
CA VAL A 356 -2.92 -11.10 16.54
C VAL A 356 -3.19 -11.01 18.04
N GLY A 357 -2.63 -9.98 18.66
CA GLY A 357 -2.93 -9.61 20.04
C GLY A 357 -4.23 -8.81 20.19
N GLU A 358 -4.39 -8.19 21.36
CA GLU A 358 -5.54 -7.32 21.64
C GLU A 358 -5.53 -6.04 20.78
N ASP A 359 -6.70 -5.42 20.59
CA ASP A 359 -6.82 -4.08 20.00
C ASP A 359 -6.19 -3.04 20.96
N LEU A 360 -5.11 -2.40 20.51
CA LEU A 360 -4.37 -1.39 21.27
C LEU A 360 -4.93 0.02 21.07
N ALA A 361 -5.81 0.23 20.07
CA ALA A 361 -6.37 1.55 19.76
C ALA A 361 -7.13 2.22 20.93
N PRO A 362 -7.81 1.50 21.84
CA PRO A 362 -8.44 2.11 23.02
C PRO A 362 -7.47 2.91 23.89
N LEU A 363 -6.18 2.57 23.90
CA LEU A 363 -5.16 3.28 24.69
C LEU A 363 -4.83 4.68 24.15
N ALA A 364 -5.07 4.92 22.85
CA ALA A 364 -4.88 6.21 22.19
C ALA A 364 -6.19 6.97 21.91
N ALA A 365 -7.34 6.37 22.23
CA ALA A 365 -8.64 6.81 21.74
C ALA A 365 -9.03 8.25 22.16
N SER A 366 -8.60 8.70 23.34
CA SER A 366 -8.92 10.05 23.84
C SER A 366 -8.37 11.15 22.93
N LYS A 367 -7.12 11.01 22.48
CA LYS A 367 -6.44 11.97 21.60
C LYS A 367 -6.76 11.73 20.13
N ASP A 368 -6.90 10.47 19.72
CA ASP A 368 -7.18 10.13 18.34
C ASP A 368 -8.56 10.61 17.90
N LYS A 369 -9.56 10.53 18.79
CA LYS A 369 -10.95 10.90 18.47
C LYS A 369 -11.09 12.36 18.05
N SER A 370 -10.49 13.30 18.78
CA SER A 370 -10.57 14.74 18.43
C SER A 370 -9.85 15.02 17.11
N CYS A 371 -8.68 14.41 16.92
CA CYS A 371 -7.88 14.61 15.71
C CYS A 371 -8.58 14.06 14.46
N LEU A 372 -9.10 12.83 14.52
CA LEU A 372 -9.88 12.24 13.42
C LEU A 372 -11.16 13.04 13.15
N ALA A 373 -11.87 13.49 14.18
CA ALA A 373 -13.07 14.31 13.99
C ALA A 373 -12.75 15.66 13.30
N LYS A 374 -11.59 16.26 13.58
CA LYS A 374 -11.20 17.54 12.98
C LYS A 374 -10.78 17.42 11.52
N TYR A 375 -9.96 16.41 11.18
CA TYR A 375 -9.32 16.32 9.87
C TYR A 375 -9.96 15.28 8.94
N MET A 376 -10.64 14.27 9.50
CA MET A 376 -11.14 13.10 8.77
C MET A 376 -12.65 12.89 8.87
N ALA A 377 -13.38 13.74 9.61
CA ALA A 377 -14.82 13.65 9.62
C ALA A 377 -15.38 13.84 8.19
N PRO A 378 -16.28 12.95 7.75
CA PRO A 378 -16.99 13.18 6.51
C PRO A 378 -17.82 14.47 6.64
N PRO A 379 -17.83 15.35 5.63
CA PRO A 379 -18.73 16.48 5.57
C PRO A 379 -20.16 15.93 5.44
N GLU A 380 -20.84 15.81 6.59
CA GLU A 380 -22.25 15.38 6.75
C GLU A 380 -22.68 14.17 5.92
N ALA A 381 -22.65 12.96 6.51
CA ALA A 381 -23.42 11.77 6.12
C ALA A 381 -23.70 11.55 4.61
N ALA A 382 -22.78 11.96 3.73
CA ALA A 382 -22.89 11.70 2.32
C ALA A 382 -22.69 10.20 2.17
N GLN A 383 -23.77 9.48 1.80
CA GLN A 383 -23.78 8.02 1.64
C GLN A 383 -22.70 7.48 0.68
N PHE A 384 -21.98 8.37 0.01
CA PHE A 384 -20.99 8.10 -1.02
C PHE A 384 -19.56 8.56 -0.67
N GLU A 385 -19.31 9.01 0.56
CA GLU A 385 -17.95 9.34 1.02
C GLU A 385 -17.45 8.34 2.07
N SER A 386 -16.20 7.90 1.94
CA SER A 386 -15.53 6.95 2.84
C SER A 386 -14.05 7.28 3.00
N ILE A 387 -13.41 6.81 4.08
CA ILE A 387 -11.95 6.92 4.27
C ILE A 387 -11.31 5.56 3.99
N HIS A 388 -10.32 5.55 3.11
CA HIS A 388 -9.60 4.36 2.66
C HIS A 388 -8.16 4.41 3.14
N GLN A 389 -7.71 3.38 3.85
CA GLN A 389 -6.27 3.13 4.01
C GLN A 389 -5.69 2.73 2.66
N SER A 390 -4.51 3.26 2.34
CA SER A 390 -4.08 3.23 0.95
C SER A 390 -2.65 2.79 0.71
N THR A 391 -1.72 3.14 1.59
CA THR A 391 -0.32 2.76 1.44
C THR A 391 0.16 1.88 2.59
N ASN A 392 1.39 1.37 2.45
CA ASN A 392 2.19 0.93 3.59
C ASN A 392 2.52 2.11 4.55
N SER A 393 3.27 1.81 5.62
CA SER A 393 3.84 2.83 6.49
C SER A 393 5.35 2.94 6.33
N LEU A 394 5.90 4.08 6.75
CA LEU A 394 7.33 4.34 6.89
C LEU A 394 7.59 5.11 8.18
N SER A 395 8.81 5.03 8.70
CA SER A 395 9.28 5.85 9.82
C SER A 395 10.09 7.05 9.33
N VAL A 396 9.89 8.20 9.95
CA VAL A 396 10.55 9.46 9.58
C VAL A 396 11.03 10.20 10.81
N THR A 397 12.30 10.64 10.80
CA THR A 397 12.81 11.60 11.77
C THR A 397 12.54 13.03 11.28
N MET A 398 11.91 13.84 12.13
CA MET A 398 11.43 15.20 11.82
C MET A 398 12.56 16.26 11.85
N CYS A 399 13.71 15.94 11.24
CA CYS A 399 14.79 16.87 10.95
C CYS A 399 15.56 16.40 9.71
N ASN A 400 16.48 17.22 9.22
CA ASN A 400 17.28 16.90 8.04
C ASN A 400 18.48 16.02 8.44
N ARG A 401 18.74 14.96 7.67
CA ARG A 401 19.89 14.06 7.82
C ARG A 401 21.22 14.81 7.75
N ASN A 402 21.29 15.83 6.89
CA ASN A 402 22.50 16.64 6.72
C ASN A 402 22.74 17.64 7.86
N ASP A 403 21.78 17.81 8.78
CA ASP A 403 21.99 18.60 9.99
C ASP A 403 22.75 17.79 11.03
N THR A 404 23.99 18.21 11.32
CA THR A 404 24.87 17.55 12.32
C THR A 404 24.29 17.50 13.74
N THR A 405 23.29 18.32 14.05
CA THR A 405 22.59 18.31 15.34
C THR A 405 21.37 17.39 15.35
N CYS A 406 20.90 16.95 14.18
CA CYS A 406 19.80 16.02 14.03
C CYS A 406 20.26 14.62 14.44
N LYS A 407 19.66 14.11 15.52
CA LYS A 407 19.81 12.72 15.96
C LYS A 407 18.44 12.07 16.00
N GLN A 408 18.34 10.87 15.47
CA GLN A 408 17.15 10.06 15.61
C GLN A 408 16.91 9.78 17.11
N THR A 409 15.73 10.15 17.59
CA THR A 409 15.24 9.84 18.93
C THR A 409 13.79 9.39 18.85
N THR A 410 13.30 8.74 19.90
CA THR A 410 11.88 8.38 20.02
C THR A 410 10.95 9.59 20.09
N SER A 411 11.46 10.78 20.42
CA SER A 411 10.68 12.02 20.52
C SER A 411 10.58 12.81 19.21
N ASN A 412 11.43 12.52 18.23
CA ASN A 412 11.42 13.19 16.93
C ASN A 412 11.21 12.22 15.75
N THR A 413 10.97 10.94 16.03
CA THR A 413 10.76 9.91 15.01
C THR A 413 9.35 9.36 15.11
N TYR A 414 8.65 9.38 13.98
CA TYR A 414 7.23 9.05 13.88
C TYR A 414 7.01 8.05 12.76
N ILE A 415 5.85 7.40 12.78
CA ILE A 415 5.38 6.57 11.68
C ILE A 415 4.39 7.39 10.87
N PHE A 416 4.49 7.34 9.55
CA PHE A 416 3.49 7.95 8.67
C PHE A 416 2.96 6.95 7.64
N THR A 417 1.76 7.24 7.15
CA THR A 417 1.08 6.53 6.07
C THR A 417 0.19 7.51 5.31
N ILE A 418 -0.32 7.09 4.16
CA ILE A 418 -1.27 7.86 3.36
C ILE A 418 -2.64 7.17 3.43
N VAL A 419 -3.65 7.96 3.78
CA VAL A 419 -5.06 7.57 3.72
C VAL A 419 -5.78 8.48 2.73
N GLN A 420 -6.85 8.00 2.13
CA GLN A 420 -7.56 8.73 1.09
C GLN A 420 -9.03 8.91 1.46
N ARG A 421 -9.52 10.13 1.32
CA ARG A 421 -10.96 10.36 1.31
C ARG A 421 -11.47 10.01 -0.09
N LYS A 422 -12.28 8.97 -0.17
CA LYS A 422 -12.99 8.57 -1.37
C LYS A 422 -14.33 9.29 -1.41
N SER A 423 -14.67 9.87 -2.56
CA SER A 423 -16.03 10.21 -2.93
C SER A 423 -16.43 9.41 -4.16
N TYR A 424 -17.72 9.04 -4.26
CA TYR A 424 -18.25 8.28 -5.39
C TYR A 424 -19.50 8.95 -5.96
N TYR A 425 -19.37 9.61 -7.09
CA TYR A 425 -20.48 10.31 -7.74
C TYR A 425 -20.50 9.95 -9.23
N ASN A 426 -21.70 9.74 -9.79
CA ASN A 426 -21.89 9.44 -11.22
C ASN A 426 -21.02 8.28 -11.75
N PHE A 427 -20.89 7.21 -10.98
CA PHE A 427 -20.06 6.04 -11.31
C PHE A 427 -18.56 6.33 -11.43
N HIS A 428 -18.11 7.46 -10.87
CA HIS A 428 -16.71 7.85 -10.82
C HIS A 428 -16.27 8.05 -9.37
N SER A 429 -15.08 7.56 -9.05
CA SER A 429 -14.48 7.73 -7.73
C SER A 429 -13.41 8.80 -7.77
N VAL A 430 -13.42 9.72 -6.82
CA VAL A 430 -12.33 10.67 -6.60
C VAL A 430 -11.70 10.35 -5.26
N TYR A 431 -10.38 10.25 -5.24
CA TYR A 431 -9.60 10.03 -4.03
C TYR A 431 -8.79 11.28 -3.72
N GLU A 432 -8.88 11.74 -2.48
CA GLU A 432 -8.09 12.85 -1.97
C GLU A 432 -7.14 12.37 -0.86
N PRO A 433 -5.82 12.34 -1.11
CA PRO A 433 -4.86 11.72 -0.21
C PRO A 433 -4.37 12.65 0.89
N TYR A 434 -4.32 12.13 2.10
CA TYR A 434 -3.89 12.80 3.31
C TYR A 434 -2.78 12.00 3.98
N VAL A 435 -1.81 12.72 4.55
CA VAL A 435 -0.75 12.10 5.34
C VAL A 435 -1.20 12.00 6.79
N VAL A 436 -1.09 10.81 7.37
CA VAL A 436 -1.38 10.54 8.78
C VAL A 436 -0.07 10.19 9.47
N VAL A 437 0.23 10.87 10.57
CA VAL A 437 1.46 10.69 11.35
C VAL A 437 1.10 10.32 12.79
N PHE A 438 1.75 9.30 13.34
CA PHE A 438 1.54 8.83 14.70
C PHE A 438 2.85 8.45 15.39
N ASN A 439 2.83 8.41 16.72
CA ASN A 439 4.00 8.09 17.52
C ASN A 439 4.51 6.68 17.19
N GLN A 440 5.84 6.55 17.08
CA GLN A 440 6.49 5.24 16.90
C GLN A 440 6.44 4.39 18.18
N GLY A 441 6.22 5.01 19.34
CA GLY A 441 6.06 4.32 20.62
C GLY A 441 4.60 4.21 21.06
N ALA A 442 4.31 3.19 21.86
CA ALA A 442 3.03 3.05 22.54
C ALA A 442 2.66 4.32 23.35
N PRO A 443 1.38 4.73 23.38
CA PRO A 443 0.22 4.02 22.84
C PRO A 443 -0.08 4.30 21.35
N PHE A 444 0.91 4.76 20.57
CA PHE A 444 0.79 5.00 19.12
C PHE A 444 -0.25 6.06 18.75
N GLU A 445 -0.38 7.07 19.63
CA GLU A 445 -1.30 8.19 19.41
C GLU A 445 -1.00 8.94 18.12
N LEU A 446 -2.03 9.48 17.49
CA LEU A 446 -1.88 10.41 16.39
C LEU A 446 -1.05 11.63 16.84
N TYR A 447 -0.04 11.95 16.04
CA TYR A 447 0.77 13.15 16.16
C TYR A 447 0.15 14.27 15.33
N GLY A 448 -0.24 13.97 14.09
CA GLY A 448 -0.87 14.93 13.19
C GLY A 448 -1.45 14.28 11.94
N ILE A 449 -2.32 15.01 11.28
CA ILE A 449 -2.89 14.67 9.97
C ILE A 449 -2.73 15.89 9.07
N SER A 450 -2.36 15.72 7.80
CA SER A 450 -2.25 16.85 6.88
C SER A 450 -3.57 17.64 6.87
N SER A 451 -3.48 18.95 7.06
CA SER A 451 -4.68 19.82 7.18
C SER A 451 -5.47 19.93 5.87
N LYS A 452 -4.81 19.63 4.75
CA LYS A 452 -5.37 19.52 3.42
C LYS A 452 -4.91 18.20 2.78
N PRO A 453 -5.66 17.66 1.81
CA PRO A 453 -5.12 16.61 0.96
C PRO A 453 -4.00 17.16 0.09
N PHE A 454 -3.08 16.31 -0.35
CA PHE A 454 -2.06 16.72 -1.30
C PHE A 454 -2.54 16.50 -2.75
N TRP A 455 -2.07 17.36 -3.65
CA TRP A 455 -2.36 17.27 -5.08
C TRP A 455 -1.11 16.87 -5.84
N ILE A 456 -1.19 15.80 -6.62
CA ILE A 456 -0.08 15.35 -7.47
C ILE A 456 -0.11 16.19 -8.74
N LYS A 457 0.90 17.04 -8.94
CA LYS A 457 0.99 17.87 -10.15
C LYS A 457 0.97 16.99 -11.41
N GLY A 458 0.18 17.41 -12.39
CA GLY A 458 -0.13 16.62 -13.59
C GLY A 458 -1.48 15.89 -13.53
N ARG A 459 -2.09 15.73 -12.34
CA ARG A 459 -3.46 15.24 -12.20
C ARG A 459 -4.44 16.19 -12.92
N LYS A 460 -5.42 15.63 -13.62
CA LYS A 460 -6.42 16.43 -14.36
C LYS A 460 -7.53 16.92 -13.43
N GLU A 461 -7.89 18.20 -13.52
CA GLU A 461 -8.89 18.85 -12.64
C GLU A 461 -10.34 18.68 -13.10
N ASP A 462 -10.60 18.49 -14.41
CA ASP A 462 -11.94 18.41 -14.98
C ASP A 462 -12.00 17.41 -16.15
N ARG A 463 -12.77 16.32 -16.03
CA ARG A 463 -12.97 15.38 -17.16
C ARG A 463 -14.15 15.75 -18.06
N HIS A 464 -15.13 16.49 -17.55
CA HIS A 464 -16.33 16.91 -18.29
C HIS A 464 -16.28 18.37 -18.73
N SER A 465 -15.67 18.62 -19.89
CA SER A 465 -15.85 19.88 -20.63
C SER A 465 -17.18 19.96 -21.40
N SER A 466 -18.11 19.02 -21.18
CA SER A 466 -19.40 18.99 -21.86
C SER A 466 -20.42 19.89 -21.15
N GLU A 467 -21.18 20.65 -21.94
CA GLU A 467 -22.06 21.79 -21.62
C GLU A 467 -23.08 21.64 -20.48
N ASP A 468 -23.16 20.49 -19.79
CA ASP A 468 -24.08 20.25 -18.69
C ASP A 468 -23.46 20.73 -17.36
N LYS A 469 -23.44 22.05 -17.17
CA LYS A 469 -22.94 22.77 -15.99
C LYS A 469 -23.79 22.56 -14.72
N ARG A 470 -24.33 21.37 -14.52
CA ARG A 470 -25.07 21.03 -13.30
C ARG A 470 -24.09 20.53 -12.23
N ASP A 471 -23.54 21.49 -11.49
CA ASP A 471 -23.06 21.37 -10.11
C ASP A 471 -22.04 20.28 -9.71
N LEU A 472 -21.29 19.68 -10.64
CA LEU A 472 -20.21 18.75 -10.28
C LEU A 472 -18.93 19.51 -9.93
N LYS A 473 -18.88 20.10 -8.74
CA LYS A 473 -17.74 20.89 -8.23
C LYS A 473 -16.45 20.07 -7.94
N ARG A 474 -16.35 18.78 -8.29
CA ARG A 474 -15.28 17.88 -7.81
C ARG A 474 -15.05 16.65 -8.71
N ASP A 475 -14.83 16.82 -10.00
CA ASP A 475 -14.64 15.69 -10.95
C ASP A 475 -13.22 15.68 -11.55
N SER A 476 -12.24 15.42 -10.67
CA SER A 476 -10.83 15.25 -11.04
C SER A 476 -10.53 13.82 -11.46
N GLU A 477 -9.38 13.58 -12.08
CA GLU A 477 -8.91 12.24 -12.42
C GLU A 477 -8.88 11.33 -11.17
N MET A 478 -9.40 10.10 -11.31
CA MET A 478 -9.35 9.08 -10.27
C MET A 478 -7.90 8.64 -10.12
N LEU A 479 -7.31 8.99 -8.98
CA LEU A 479 -5.91 8.78 -8.73
C LEU A 479 -5.78 8.17 -7.33
N TYR A 480 -5.58 6.84 -7.29
CA TYR A 480 -5.53 6.07 -6.03
C TYR A 480 -4.09 5.82 -5.63
N VAL A 481 -3.62 6.46 -4.57
CA VAL A 481 -2.26 6.25 -4.02
C VAL A 481 -2.15 4.87 -3.39
N THR A 482 -1.18 4.06 -3.84
CA THR A 482 -1.07 2.64 -3.46
C THR A 482 0.16 2.31 -2.66
N SER A 483 1.24 3.06 -2.83
CA SER A 483 2.51 2.76 -2.18
C SER A 483 3.34 3.99 -1.89
N VAL A 484 4.20 3.89 -0.87
CA VAL A 484 5.20 4.90 -0.54
C VAL A 484 6.47 4.21 -0.04
N ASN A 485 7.62 4.52 -0.63
CA ASN A 485 8.92 4.00 -0.20
C ASN A 485 9.97 5.12 -0.26
N TRP A 486 11.04 5.01 0.53
CA TRP A 486 12.21 5.86 0.34
C TRP A 486 12.85 5.59 -1.02
N LYS A 487 13.26 6.66 -1.72
CA LYS A 487 13.77 6.62 -3.10
C LYS A 487 15.17 6.02 -3.20
N ASP A 488 16.02 6.33 -2.24
CA ASP A 488 17.44 6.03 -2.32
C ASP A 488 17.77 4.61 -1.87
N ARG A 489 18.73 4.00 -2.57
CA ARG A 489 19.25 2.69 -2.22
C ARG A 489 19.84 2.70 -0.81
N GLY A 490 19.44 1.73 0.00
CA GLY A 490 19.91 1.55 1.37
C GLY A 490 19.00 2.21 2.41
N LEU A 491 18.12 3.12 2.01
CA LEU A 491 17.00 3.54 2.85
C LEU A 491 15.96 2.42 2.86
N LYS A 492 15.65 1.94 4.07
CA LYS A 492 14.73 0.81 4.31
C LYS A 492 13.39 1.32 4.84
N TYR A 493 13.09 1.11 6.12
CA TYR A 493 11.87 1.62 6.76
C TYR A 493 12.01 3.06 7.26
N HIS A 494 13.23 3.57 7.41
CA HIS A 494 13.52 4.84 8.07
C HIS A 494 14.21 5.85 7.13
N GLY A 495 13.77 7.11 7.25
CA GLY A 495 14.36 8.27 6.58
C GLY A 495 14.20 9.57 7.37
N PHE A 496 14.60 10.68 6.77
CA PHE A 496 14.63 12.04 7.30
C PHE A 496 13.85 12.99 6.38
N LEU A 497 13.61 14.22 6.81
CA LEU A 497 12.79 15.18 6.06
C LEU A 497 13.41 15.63 4.73
N ASP A 498 14.73 15.57 4.60
CA ASP A 498 15.48 15.88 3.37
C ASP A 498 15.76 14.65 2.50
N ASP A 499 15.28 13.45 2.88
CA ASP A 499 15.29 12.28 2.01
C ASP A 499 14.10 12.33 1.03
N ASP A 500 14.29 11.80 -0.16
CA ASP A 500 13.25 11.68 -1.18
C ASP A 500 12.42 10.40 -1.00
N LEU A 501 11.13 10.50 -1.30
CA LEU A 501 10.17 9.41 -1.37
C LEU A 501 9.80 9.11 -2.82
N LEU A 502 9.42 7.88 -3.10
CA LEU A 502 8.70 7.45 -4.28
C LEU A 502 7.28 7.08 -3.87
N VAL A 503 6.29 7.75 -4.47
CA VAL A 503 4.87 7.53 -4.25
C VAL A 503 4.28 6.93 -5.52
N GLY A 504 3.77 5.70 -5.44
CA GLY A 504 3.12 4.99 -6.54
C GLY A 504 1.60 5.09 -6.46
N PHE A 505 0.93 5.15 -7.61
CA PHE A 505 -0.52 5.27 -7.68
C PHE A 505 -1.14 4.73 -8.98
N GLY A 506 -2.38 4.26 -8.88
CA GLY A 506 -3.22 3.90 -10.02
C GLY A 506 -4.00 5.10 -10.55
N ILE A 507 -4.25 5.12 -11.85
CA ILE A 507 -4.98 6.16 -12.57
C ILE A 507 -6.15 5.51 -13.30
N GLU A 508 -7.39 5.93 -13.00
CA GLU A 508 -8.60 5.52 -13.72
C GLU A 508 -8.81 3.99 -13.82
N ASP A 509 -8.35 3.23 -12.81
CA ASP A 509 -8.39 1.76 -12.74
C ASP A 509 -7.79 1.08 -13.98
N LYS A 510 -6.85 1.75 -14.64
CA LYS A 510 -6.30 1.30 -15.92
C LYS A 510 -4.80 1.56 -16.06
N ASP A 511 -4.38 2.76 -15.66
CA ASP A 511 -3.03 3.25 -15.87
C ASP A 511 -2.28 3.37 -14.54
N THR A 512 -0.98 3.56 -14.64
CA THR A 512 -0.05 3.51 -13.51
C THR A 512 0.88 4.71 -13.54
N GLY A 513 1.05 5.39 -12.41
CA GLY A 513 1.93 6.54 -12.27
C GLY A 513 2.75 6.52 -10.98
N GLY A 514 3.79 7.36 -10.95
CA GLY A 514 4.60 7.60 -9.78
C GLY A 514 5.10 9.03 -9.72
N ILE A 515 5.43 9.49 -8.52
CA ILE A 515 6.05 10.79 -8.28
C ILE A 515 7.15 10.64 -7.24
N ASP A 516 8.30 11.28 -7.48
CA ASP A 516 9.30 11.48 -6.45
C ASP A 516 9.05 12.80 -5.73
N VAL A 517 9.17 12.81 -4.40
CA VAL A 517 8.86 13.99 -3.60
C VAL A 517 9.74 14.03 -2.34
N PRO A 518 10.29 15.19 -1.96
CA PRO A 518 10.95 15.34 -0.67
C PRO A 518 9.98 15.02 0.48
N ALA A 519 10.44 14.30 1.50
CA ALA A 519 9.58 13.98 2.64
C ALA A 519 9.02 15.22 3.33
N ALA A 520 9.81 16.30 3.42
CA ALA A 520 9.36 17.60 3.94
C ALA A 520 8.15 18.17 3.18
N ASP A 521 8.10 18.02 1.86
CA ASP A 521 7.01 18.52 1.04
C ASP A 521 5.74 17.68 1.21
N LEU A 522 5.89 16.36 1.31
CA LEU A 522 4.76 15.46 1.58
C LEU A 522 4.19 15.68 2.99
N LEU A 523 5.05 15.89 3.98
CA LEU A 523 4.70 16.10 5.40
C LEU A 523 4.41 17.57 5.75
N ARG A 524 4.26 18.47 4.78
CA ARG A 524 3.96 19.87 5.06
C ARG A 524 2.52 20.08 5.52
N ASP A 525 2.30 21.16 6.26
CA ASP A 525 0.98 21.57 6.78
C ASP A 525 0.25 20.48 7.59
N LEU A 526 1.00 19.69 8.36
CA LEU A 526 0.44 18.78 9.37
C LEU A 526 -0.36 19.58 10.41
N GLY A 527 -1.64 19.26 10.51
CA GLY A 527 -2.48 19.68 11.62
C GLY A 527 -2.18 18.82 12.84
N LEU A 528 -1.51 19.40 13.84
CA LEU A 528 -1.11 18.68 15.03
C LEU A 528 -2.31 18.31 15.89
N CYS A 529 -2.32 17.08 16.40
CA CYS A 529 -3.37 16.58 17.29
C CYS A 529 -3.26 17.13 18.73
N SER A 530 -2.19 17.87 19.05
CA SER A 530 -2.07 18.62 20.31
C SER A 530 -2.88 19.91 20.32
N ASP A 531 -3.28 20.41 19.15
CA ASP A 531 -3.98 21.68 18.97
C ASP A 531 -5.51 21.51 18.96
N THR A 532 -6.01 20.44 19.58
CA THR A 532 -7.43 20.04 19.58
C THR A 532 -8.00 19.88 20.97
#